data_AF-A0A932LKK1-F1
#
_entry.id   AF-A0A932LKK1-F1
#
_cell.length_a   1.000
_cell.length_b   1.000
_cell.length_c   1.000
_cell.angle_alpha   90.00
_cell.angle_beta   90.00
_cell.angle_gamma   90.00
#
_symmetry.space_group_name_H-M   'P 1'
#
loop_
_entity.id
_entity.type
_entity.pdbx_description
1 polymer ?
#
loop_
_entity_poly.entity_id
_entity_poly.type
_entity_poly.pdbx_seq_one_letter_code
_entity_poly.pdbx_strand_id
1 'polypeptide(L)'
;MGISRAFLLTIVLSLLVACSPRDFLTRRLADDLISASDSFRAPQVFWLKTGIVSNKEFNSPDSLVLQRHGWIIGTQQKCPADVDPPPCWDVILSPHGVDAFKSLISESTHGGTLMPITVARREVVDITGISKSGNVAEVEFLWHWVAMNDVGSALYDSGVRYRSTVGFRSYDDGWRVLTEATHSNQPIDDALRGAQPVP
;
A
#
# COMPACT_ATOMS: atom_id res chain seq x y z
N MET A 1 26.90 -52.77 -26.59
CA MET A 1 25.66 -52.07 -26.18
C MET A 1 25.91 -50.58 -26.25
N GLY A 2 25.53 -49.93 -27.34
CA GLY A 2 25.69 -48.48 -27.49
C GLY A 2 24.50 -47.78 -26.85
N ILE A 3 24.74 -47.02 -25.77
CA ILE A 3 23.73 -46.13 -25.21
C ILE A 3 23.42 -45.09 -26.30
N SER A 4 22.21 -45.18 -26.86
CA SER A 4 21.78 -44.33 -27.96
C SER A 4 21.80 -42.88 -27.52
N ARG A 5 22.44 -42.00 -28.30
CA ARG A 5 22.53 -40.54 -28.02
C ARG A 5 21.17 -39.90 -27.76
N ALA A 6 20.11 -40.46 -28.33
CA ALA A 6 18.72 -40.04 -28.09
C ALA A 6 18.26 -40.25 -26.63
N PHE A 7 18.71 -41.33 -25.98
CA PHE A 7 18.37 -41.64 -24.58
C PHE A 7 19.06 -40.70 -23.59
N LEU A 8 20.29 -40.28 -23.89
CA LEU A 8 21.00 -39.26 -23.12
C LEU A 8 20.33 -37.88 -23.25
N LEU A 9 19.85 -37.52 -24.45
CA LEU A 9 19.14 -36.26 -24.68
C LEU A 9 17.78 -36.21 -23.97
N THR A 10 17.01 -37.30 -23.94
CA THR A 10 15.74 -37.34 -23.21
C THR A 10 15.93 -37.30 -21.69
N ILE A 11 16.98 -37.94 -21.15
CA ILE A 11 17.33 -37.84 -19.72
C ILE A 11 17.76 -36.41 -19.35
N VAL A 12 18.54 -35.75 -20.19
CA VAL A 12 18.96 -34.35 -19.95
C VAL A 12 17.76 -33.39 -20.04
N LEU A 13 16.85 -33.58 -21.01
CA LEU A 13 15.64 -32.77 -21.09
C LEU A 13 14.69 -33.00 -19.91
N SER A 14 14.53 -34.23 -19.42
CA SER A 14 13.65 -34.52 -18.27
C SER A 14 14.23 -34.00 -16.94
N LEU A 15 15.57 -34.01 -16.80
CA LEU A 15 16.25 -33.37 -15.66
C LEU A 15 16.10 -31.84 -15.65
N LEU A 16 16.01 -31.20 -16.82
CA LEU A 16 15.77 -29.75 -16.94
C LEU A 16 14.33 -29.35 -16.56
N VAL A 17 13.35 -30.25 -16.72
CA VAL A 17 11.94 -30.00 -16.32
C VAL A 17 11.71 -30.34 -14.83
N ALA A 18 12.53 -31.20 -14.24
CA ALA A 18 12.45 -31.58 -12.82
C ALA A 18 12.92 -30.48 -11.86
N CYS A 19 13.70 -29.50 -12.32
CA CYS A 19 13.94 -28.25 -11.60
C CYS A 19 12.88 -27.22 -11.99
N SER A 20 11.64 -27.42 -11.53
CA SER A 20 10.61 -26.41 -11.70
C SER A 20 11.05 -25.14 -10.95
N PRO A 21 11.18 -23.97 -11.62
CA PRO A 21 11.51 -22.71 -10.95
C PRO A 21 10.45 -22.28 -9.94
N ARG A 22 9.31 -22.98 -9.85
CA ARG A 22 8.23 -22.71 -8.90
C ARG A 22 8.49 -23.26 -7.49
N ASP A 23 9.38 -24.24 -7.32
CA ASP A 23 9.71 -24.77 -5.98
C ASP A 23 10.63 -23.84 -5.18
N PHE A 24 11.39 -22.99 -5.89
CA PHE A 24 12.32 -22.05 -5.29
C PHE A 24 11.70 -20.66 -5.20
N LEU A 25 11.53 -20.16 -3.98
CA LEU A 25 11.10 -18.78 -3.75
C LEU A 25 12.24 -17.83 -4.12
N THR A 26 12.25 -17.37 -5.36
CA THR A 26 13.20 -16.36 -5.84
C THR A 26 12.77 -14.96 -5.43
N ARG A 27 13.70 -14.00 -5.42
CA ARG A 27 13.38 -12.57 -5.19
C ARG A 27 12.34 -12.05 -6.18
N ARG A 28 12.48 -12.41 -7.46
CA ARG A 28 11.52 -12.02 -8.50
C ARG A 28 10.13 -12.59 -8.24
N LEU A 29 10.04 -13.88 -7.90
CA LEU A 29 8.75 -14.50 -7.58
C LEU A 29 8.13 -13.87 -6.33
N ALA A 30 8.93 -13.56 -5.31
CA ALA A 30 8.44 -12.91 -4.10
C ALA A 30 7.90 -11.51 -4.39
N ASP A 31 8.61 -10.72 -5.20
CA ASP A 31 8.18 -9.41 -5.69
C ASP A 31 6.86 -9.50 -6.47
N ASP A 32 6.78 -10.40 -7.45
CA ASP A 32 5.56 -10.62 -8.26
C ASP A 32 4.35 -10.98 -7.36
N LEU A 33 4.55 -11.86 -6.37
CA LEU A 33 3.48 -12.31 -5.47
C LEU A 33 3.06 -11.22 -4.46
N ILE A 34 4.00 -10.43 -3.93
CA ILE A 34 3.69 -9.29 -3.05
C ILE A 34 2.94 -8.22 -3.84
N SER A 35 3.46 -7.85 -5.01
CA SER A 35 2.88 -6.83 -5.89
C SER A 35 1.50 -7.23 -6.40
N ALA A 36 1.23 -8.52 -6.58
CA ALA A 36 -0.08 -9.03 -6.99
C ALA A 36 -1.10 -9.13 -5.83
N SER A 37 -0.67 -9.07 -4.57
CA SER A 37 -1.55 -9.27 -3.41
C SER A 37 -2.56 -8.12 -3.24
N ASP A 38 -3.79 -8.46 -2.85
CA ASP A 38 -4.88 -7.49 -2.75
C ASP A 38 -4.57 -6.38 -1.71
N SER A 39 -4.03 -6.75 -0.56
CA SER A 39 -3.61 -5.82 0.49
C SER A 39 -2.56 -4.83 0.04
N PHE A 40 -1.58 -5.28 -0.76
CA PHE A 40 -0.53 -4.40 -1.27
C PHE A 40 -1.06 -3.48 -2.36
N ARG A 41 -1.91 -4.01 -3.25
CA ARG A 41 -2.56 -3.28 -4.34
C ARG A 41 -3.62 -2.29 -3.88
N ALA A 42 -4.17 -2.47 -2.67
CA ALA A 42 -5.16 -1.57 -2.10
C ALA A 42 -4.62 -0.13 -2.09
N PRO A 43 -5.26 0.79 -2.83
CA PRO A 43 -4.76 2.15 -2.93
C PRO A 43 -5.05 2.91 -1.63
N GLN A 44 -4.24 3.93 -1.37
CA GLN A 44 -4.42 4.82 -0.24
C GLN A 44 -5.52 5.83 -0.54
N VAL A 45 -6.52 5.89 0.32
CA VAL A 45 -7.65 6.81 0.24
C VAL A 45 -7.50 7.88 1.30
N PHE A 46 -7.50 9.14 0.86
CA PHE A 46 -7.63 10.30 1.71
C PHE A 46 -9.11 10.70 1.81
N TRP A 47 -9.58 10.97 3.01
CA TRP A 47 -10.95 11.40 3.25
C TRP A 47 -11.00 12.92 3.41
N LEU A 48 -11.30 13.62 2.33
CA LEU A 48 -11.47 15.07 2.36
C LEU A 48 -12.70 15.41 3.19
N LYS A 49 -12.50 16.17 4.28
CA LYS A 49 -13.56 16.65 5.15
C LYS A 49 -13.86 18.12 4.88
N THR A 50 -15.12 18.45 4.64
CA THR A 50 -15.64 19.82 4.51
C THR A 50 -16.83 20.04 5.44
N GLY A 51 -17.18 21.30 5.69
CA GLY A 51 -18.17 21.68 6.68
C GLY A 51 -17.55 21.82 8.08
N ILE A 52 -18.40 21.75 9.11
CA ILE A 52 -17.97 22.02 10.48
C ILE A 52 -17.18 20.84 11.06
N VAL A 53 -15.93 21.09 11.42
CA VAL A 53 -15.01 20.12 12.04
C VAL A 53 -14.50 20.64 13.39
N SER A 54 -14.03 19.72 14.23
CA SER A 54 -13.45 20.07 15.55
C SER A 54 -12.09 20.75 15.42
N ASN A 55 -11.62 21.40 16.49
CA ASN A 55 -10.28 21.98 16.51
C ASN A 55 -9.19 20.92 16.26
N LYS A 56 -9.40 19.71 16.77
CA LYS A 56 -8.46 18.60 16.61
C LYS A 56 -8.32 18.19 15.14
N GLU A 57 -9.44 18.11 14.43
CA GLU A 57 -9.45 17.72 13.02
C GLU A 57 -8.87 18.82 12.13
N PHE A 58 -9.23 20.09 12.39
CA PHE A 58 -8.71 21.22 11.62
C PHE A 58 -7.19 21.40 11.77
N ASN A 59 -6.62 21.03 12.93
CA ASN A 59 -5.17 21.07 13.17
C ASN A 59 -4.48 19.71 12.95
N SER A 60 -5.13 18.75 12.30
CA SER A 60 -4.49 17.49 11.95
C SER A 60 -3.35 17.69 10.94
N PRO A 61 -2.32 16.81 10.91
CA PRO A 61 -1.22 16.91 9.96
C PRO A 61 -1.70 17.06 8.51
N ASP A 62 -2.66 16.24 8.08
CA ASP A 62 -3.21 16.29 6.73
C ASP A 62 -3.90 17.63 6.44
N SER A 63 -4.73 18.12 7.37
CA SER A 63 -5.39 19.42 7.23
C SER A 63 -4.38 20.57 7.12
N LEU A 64 -3.29 20.52 7.88
CA LEU A 64 -2.22 21.51 7.81
C LEU A 64 -1.50 21.49 6.45
N VAL A 65 -1.33 20.31 5.85
CA VAL A 65 -0.81 20.21 4.48
C VAL A 65 -1.77 20.88 3.50
N LEU A 66 -3.06 20.56 3.56
CA LEU A 66 -4.06 21.18 2.67
C LEU A 66 -4.11 22.71 2.83
N GLN A 67 -3.98 23.22 4.06
CA GLN A 67 -3.92 24.66 4.35
C GLN A 67 -2.67 25.32 3.78
N ARG A 68 -1.49 24.69 3.93
CA ARG A 68 -0.23 25.21 3.38
C ARG A 68 -0.25 25.29 1.86
N HIS A 69 -0.94 24.35 1.21
CA HIS A 69 -1.18 24.38 -0.24
C HIS A 69 -2.30 25.35 -0.65
N GLY A 70 -2.96 26.00 0.31
CA GLY A 70 -4.05 26.94 0.05
C GLY A 70 -5.31 26.27 -0.48
N TRP A 71 -5.49 24.96 -0.31
CA TRP A 71 -6.63 24.22 -0.85
C TRP A 71 -7.87 24.30 0.03
N ILE A 72 -7.69 24.46 1.35
CA ILE A 72 -8.81 24.63 2.29
C ILE A 72 -8.69 25.94 3.05
N ILE A 73 -9.84 26.47 3.46
CA ILE A 73 -9.99 27.64 4.31
C ILE A 73 -10.94 27.26 5.45
N GLY A 74 -10.57 27.62 6.68
CA GLY A 74 -11.42 27.42 7.86
C GLY A 74 -11.90 28.75 8.42
N THR A 75 -13.20 28.85 8.72
CA THR A 75 -13.76 29.97 9.48
C THR A 75 -14.25 29.49 10.83
N GLN A 76 -13.89 30.21 11.91
CA GLN A 76 -14.29 29.81 13.24
C GLN A 76 -15.81 29.97 13.42
N GLN A 77 -16.46 28.92 13.89
CA GLN A 77 -17.91 28.84 14.09
C GLN A 77 -18.25 28.22 15.44
N LYS A 78 -19.52 28.36 15.85
CA LYS A 78 -20.02 27.69 17.04
C LYS A 78 -20.09 26.19 16.79
N CYS A 79 -19.56 25.40 17.72
CA CYS A 79 -19.63 23.95 17.63
C CYS A 79 -21.08 23.43 17.70
N PRO A 80 -21.47 22.54 16.77
CA PRO A 80 -22.64 21.68 16.93
C PRO A 80 -22.50 20.80 18.18
N ALA A 81 -23.63 20.27 18.67
CA ALA A 81 -23.66 19.48 19.91
C ALA A 81 -22.77 18.23 19.90
N ASP A 82 -22.48 17.69 18.72
CA ASP A 82 -21.72 16.45 18.54
C ASP A 82 -20.25 16.69 18.13
N VAL A 83 -19.77 17.94 18.12
CA VAL A 83 -18.42 18.28 17.65
C VAL A 83 -17.60 18.89 18.79
N ASP A 84 -16.69 18.09 19.31
CA ASP A 84 -15.73 18.46 20.35
C ASP A 84 -14.30 18.09 19.94
N PRO A 85 -13.27 18.79 20.43
CA PRO A 85 -13.34 19.96 21.30
C PRO A 85 -13.48 21.28 20.52
N PRO A 86 -14.07 22.33 21.13
CA PRO A 86 -14.04 23.69 20.59
C PRO A 86 -12.61 24.26 20.55
N PRO A 87 -12.32 25.29 19.71
CA PRO A 87 -13.22 25.91 18.73
C PRO A 87 -13.52 25.02 17.53
N CYS A 88 -14.67 25.24 16.86
CA CYS A 88 -14.99 24.53 15.63
C CYS A 88 -14.75 25.40 14.41
N TRP A 89 -14.45 24.74 13.30
CA TRP A 89 -14.06 25.38 12.05
C TRP A 89 -14.99 24.91 10.95
N ASP A 90 -15.64 25.84 10.26
CA ASP A 90 -16.34 25.55 9.00
C ASP A 90 -15.32 25.59 7.87
N VAL A 91 -15.01 24.40 7.34
CA VAL A 91 -13.97 24.16 6.36
C VAL A 91 -14.57 24.08 4.96
N ILE A 92 -14.09 24.94 4.08
CA ILE A 92 -14.49 24.96 2.67
C ILE A 92 -13.27 24.83 1.77
N LEU A 93 -13.49 24.35 0.54
CA LEU A 93 -12.49 24.40 -0.51
C LEU A 93 -12.30 25.85 -0.99
N SER A 94 -11.05 26.28 -1.12
CA SER A 94 -10.71 27.52 -1.82
C SER A 94 -10.89 27.34 -3.34
N PRO A 95 -10.82 28.40 -4.16
CA PRO A 95 -10.76 28.25 -5.62
C PRO A 95 -9.63 27.31 -6.08
N HIS A 96 -8.43 27.45 -5.50
CA HIS A 96 -7.30 26.55 -5.77
C HIS A 96 -7.58 25.11 -5.33
N GLY A 97 -8.28 24.92 -4.21
CA GLY A 97 -8.70 23.60 -3.76
C GLY A 97 -9.74 22.97 -4.68
N VAL A 98 -10.72 23.74 -5.16
CA VAL A 98 -11.70 23.25 -6.13
C VAL A 98 -10.97 22.75 -7.38
N ASP A 99 -10.01 23.50 -7.92
CA ASP A 99 -9.24 23.08 -9.09
C ASP A 99 -8.45 21.79 -8.84
N ALA A 100 -7.85 21.64 -7.66
CA ALA A 100 -7.08 20.44 -7.28
C ALA A 100 -7.95 19.18 -7.11
N PHE A 101 -9.16 19.33 -6.55
CA PHE A 101 -10.01 18.20 -6.17
C PHE A 101 -11.13 17.89 -7.16
N LYS A 102 -11.50 18.81 -8.06
CA LYS A 102 -12.66 18.67 -8.95
C LYS A 102 -12.62 17.40 -9.82
N SER A 103 -11.44 17.04 -10.33
CA SER A 103 -11.27 15.83 -11.16
C SER A 103 -11.17 14.54 -10.35
N LEU A 104 -11.00 14.65 -9.02
CA LEU A 104 -10.79 13.53 -8.11
C LEU A 104 -12.07 13.12 -7.37
N ILE A 105 -13.04 14.03 -7.26
CA ILE A 105 -14.33 13.77 -6.63
C ILE A 105 -15.26 13.07 -7.62
N SER A 106 -15.75 11.88 -7.25
CA SER A 106 -16.75 11.17 -8.04
C SER A 106 -18.11 11.89 -7.99
N GLU A 107 -18.86 11.88 -9.09
CA GLU A 107 -20.19 12.52 -9.17
C GLU A 107 -21.19 11.97 -8.14
N SER A 108 -21.02 10.72 -7.72
CA SER A 108 -21.81 10.06 -6.67
C SER A 108 -21.58 10.61 -5.26
N THR A 109 -20.56 11.44 -5.07
CA THR A 109 -20.13 11.99 -3.78
C THR A 109 -20.59 13.46 -3.61
N HIS A 110 -21.27 14.03 -4.62
CA HIS A 110 -21.80 15.38 -4.54
C HIS A 110 -22.79 15.54 -3.37
N GLY A 111 -22.40 16.31 -2.35
CA GLY A 111 -23.21 16.62 -1.18
C GLY A 111 -22.75 15.98 0.14
N GLY A 112 -21.71 15.13 0.13
CA GLY A 112 -21.11 14.59 1.35
C GLY A 112 -20.08 15.53 1.97
N THR A 113 -20.08 15.66 3.31
CA THR A 113 -19.01 16.32 4.07
C THR A 113 -17.73 15.48 4.15
N LEU A 114 -17.79 14.21 3.76
CA LEU A 114 -16.66 13.28 3.70
C LEU A 114 -16.57 12.71 2.28
N MET A 115 -15.45 12.97 1.60
CA MET A 115 -15.26 12.56 0.21
C MET A 115 -14.02 11.68 0.08
N PRO A 116 -14.14 10.43 -0.41
CA PRO A 116 -12.98 9.57 -0.63
C PRO A 116 -12.21 10.01 -1.87
N ILE A 117 -10.90 10.23 -1.70
CA ILE A 117 -9.97 10.59 -2.76
C ILE A 117 -8.85 9.56 -2.79
N THR A 118 -8.71 8.84 -3.90
CA THR A 118 -7.55 7.95 -4.09
C THR A 118 -6.31 8.79 -4.34
N VAL A 119 -5.30 8.70 -3.47
CA VAL A 119 -4.16 9.63 -3.46
C VAL A 119 -2.81 8.97 -3.74
N ALA A 120 -2.61 7.72 -3.33
CA ALA A 120 -1.32 7.05 -3.52
C ALA A 120 -1.51 5.54 -3.69
N ARG A 121 -0.50 4.87 -4.24
CA ARG A 121 -0.38 3.40 -4.26
C ARG A 121 0.98 2.98 -3.73
N ARG A 122 1.11 1.71 -3.33
CA ARG A 122 2.41 1.14 -2.94
C ARG A 122 3.13 0.61 -4.17
N GLU A 123 4.46 0.73 -4.17
CA GLU A 123 5.33 0.11 -5.15
C GLU A 123 6.49 -0.59 -4.43
N VAL A 124 6.78 -1.82 -4.81
CA VAL A 124 7.92 -2.57 -4.26
C VAL A 124 9.19 -2.00 -4.89
N VAL A 125 10.19 -1.73 -4.05
CA VAL A 125 11.52 -1.25 -4.46
C VAL A 125 12.46 -2.43 -4.66
N ASP A 126 12.57 -3.29 -3.65
CA ASP A 126 13.49 -4.43 -3.67
C ASP A 126 13.07 -5.48 -2.63
N ILE A 127 13.44 -6.74 -2.89
CA ILE A 127 13.40 -7.82 -1.91
C ILE A 127 14.76 -7.91 -1.25
N THR A 128 14.86 -7.54 0.03
CA THR A 128 16.15 -7.46 0.73
C THR A 128 16.60 -8.80 1.31
N GLY A 129 15.65 -9.64 1.73
CA GLY A 129 15.95 -10.90 2.41
C GLY A 129 14.87 -11.97 2.19
N ILE A 130 15.30 -13.23 2.13
CA ILE A 130 14.42 -14.40 2.11
C ILE A 130 15.00 -15.43 3.09
N SER A 131 14.24 -15.77 4.12
CA SER A 131 14.57 -16.82 5.09
C SER A 131 13.58 -17.97 4.93
N LYS A 132 14.05 -19.18 4.61
CA LYS A 132 13.20 -20.34 4.35
C LYS A 132 13.32 -21.37 5.46
N SER A 133 12.19 -21.90 5.93
CA SER A 133 12.11 -23.00 6.89
C SER A 133 11.04 -23.99 6.46
N GLY A 134 11.44 -25.12 5.88
CA GLY A 134 10.50 -26.13 5.37
C GLY A 134 9.58 -25.59 4.27
N ASN A 135 8.26 -25.65 4.50
CA ASN A 135 7.23 -25.15 3.60
C ASN A 135 6.80 -23.71 3.89
N VAL A 136 7.52 -23.00 4.76
CA VAL A 136 7.29 -21.57 5.03
C VAL A 136 8.54 -20.76 4.73
N ALA A 137 8.33 -19.48 4.45
CA ALA A 137 9.41 -18.52 4.32
C ALA A 137 8.98 -17.16 4.88
N GLU A 138 9.96 -16.37 5.30
CA GLU A 138 9.82 -14.96 5.62
C GLU A 138 10.58 -14.16 4.56
N VAL A 139 9.93 -13.13 4.03
CA VAL A 139 10.49 -12.25 3.02
C VAL A 139 10.49 -10.84 3.56
N GLU A 140 11.67 -10.24 3.60
CA GLU A 140 11.87 -8.83 3.91
C GLU A 140 11.95 -8.05 2.61
N PHE A 141 11.22 -6.94 2.52
CA PHE A 141 11.15 -6.12 1.32
C PHE A 141 11.04 -4.64 1.64
N LEU A 142 11.51 -3.83 0.70
CA LEU A 142 11.37 -2.39 0.70
C LEU A 142 10.26 -1.99 -0.26
N TRP A 143 9.47 -1.00 0.14
CA TRP A 143 8.42 -0.42 -0.68
C TRP A 143 8.30 1.09 -0.39
N HIS A 144 7.61 1.82 -1.25
CA HIS A 144 7.33 3.24 -1.01
C HIS A 144 5.95 3.64 -1.52
N TRP A 145 5.50 4.83 -1.14
CA TRP A 145 4.29 5.43 -1.68
C TRP A 145 4.60 6.12 -3.02
N VAL A 146 3.72 5.89 -3.99
CA VAL A 146 3.70 6.57 -5.28
C VAL A 146 2.43 7.39 -5.36
N ALA A 147 2.59 8.71 -5.36
CA ALA A 147 1.49 9.64 -5.52
C ALA A 147 0.77 9.44 -6.86
N MET A 148 -0.55 9.50 -6.83
CA MET A 148 -1.41 9.35 -8.01
C MET A 148 -1.98 10.68 -8.51
N ASN A 149 -1.83 11.75 -7.72
CA ASN A 149 -2.27 13.11 -8.02
C ASN A 149 -1.54 14.09 -7.08
N ASP A 150 -1.82 15.39 -7.27
CA ASP A 150 -1.20 16.48 -6.49
C ASP A 150 -1.52 16.39 -5.00
N VAL A 151 -2.72 15.92 -4.64
CA VAL A 151 -3.09 15.72 -3.23
C VAL A 151 -2.22 14.63 -2.60
N GLY A 152 -2.01 13.53 -3.33
CA GLY A 152 -1.13 12.46 -2.89
C GLY A 152 0.33 12.88 -2.78
N SER A 153 0.84 13.70 -3.69
CA SER A 153 2.23 14.19 -3.63
C SER A 153 2.47 15.16 -2.47
N ALA A 154 1.44 15.90 -2.07
CA ALA A 154 1.49 16.76 -0.90
C ALA A 154 1.40 15.96 0.42
N LEU A 155 0.57 14.92 0.48
CA LEU A 155 0.33 14.14 1.69
C LEU A 155 1.36 13.03 1.95
N TYR A 156 1.91 12.42 0.89
CA TYR A 156 2.81 11.29 0.98
C TYR A 156 4.13 11.60 0.29
N ASP A 157 5.21 11.57 1.07
CA ASP A 157 6.56 11.76 0.56
C ASP A 157 7.02 10.52 -0.22
N SER A 158 7.27 10.67 -1.51
CA SER A 158 7.76 9.60 -2.38
C SER A 158 9.23 9.23 -2.13
N GLY A 159 9.96 10.06 -1.38
CA GLY A 159 11.34 9.81 -0.98
C GLY A 159 11.48 8.83 0.18
N VAL A 160 10.42 8.62 0.96
CA VAL A 160 10.45 7.72 2.13
C VAL A 160 10.22 6.28 1.69
N ARG A 161 11.17 5.41 2.04
CA ARG A 161 11.05 3.97 1.86
C ARG A 161 10.63 3.31 3.17
N TYR A 162 9.88 2.24 3.06
CA TYR A 162 9.38 1.46 4.17
C TYR A 162 9.89 0.04 4.06
N ARG A 163 10.23 -0.54 5.20
CA ARG A 163 10.60 -1.94 5.35
C ARG A 163 9.47 -2.72 5.97
N SER A 164 9.15 -3.86 5.37
CA SER A 164 8.15 -4.80 5.85
C SER A 164 8.68 -6.23 5.73
N THR A 165 8.18 -7.11 6.61
CA THR A 165 8.45 -8.54 6.56
C THR A 165 7.15 -9.30 6.47
N VAL A 166 7.03 -10.20 5.50
CA VAL A 166 5.81 -10.96 5.25
C VAL A 166 6.09 -12.45 5.11
N GLY A 167 5.17 -13.25 5.63
CA GLY A 167 5.22 -14.69 5.52
C GLY A 167 4.75 -15.21 4.16
N PHE A 168 5.40 -16.28 3.71
CA PHE A 168 5.05 -17.06 2.55
C PHE A 168 4.85 -18.52 2.94
N ARG A 169 3.97 -19.21 2.22
CA ARG A 169 3.74 -20.65 2.36
C ARG A 169 3.81 -21.37 1.01
N SER A 170 4.54 -22.48 1.00
CA SER A 170 4.66 -23.38 -0.13
C SER A 170 3.55 -24.41 -0.09
N TYR A 171 2.93 -24.60 -1.24
CA TYR A 171 2.01 -25.68 -1.56
C TYR A 171 2.62 -26.53 -2.68
N ASP A 172 1.92 -27.58 -3.08
CA ASP A 172 2.26 -28.41 -4.24
C ASP A 172 2.17 -27.63 -5.56
N ASP A 173 1.35 -26.58 -5.61
CA ASP A 173 1.17 -25.72 -6.79
C ASP A 173 2.04 -24.44 -6.80
N GLY A 174 2.77 -24.18 -5.72
CA GLY A 174 3.73 -23.07 -5.61
C GLY A 174 3.63 -22.27 -4.31
N TRP A 175 4.27 -21.10 -4.31
CA TRP A 175 4.33 -20.20 -3.15
C TRP A 175 3.19 -19.19 -3.14
N ARG A 176 2.69 -18.85 -1.95
CA ARG A 176 1.66 -17.84 -1.73
C ARG A 176 2.04 -16.92 -0.57
N VAL A 177 1.68 -15.64 -0.68
CA VAL A 177 1.77 -14.68 0.43
C VAL A 177 0.71 -15.01 1.47
N LEU A 178 1.07 -14.94 2.75
CA LEU A 178 0.12 -15.13 3.84
C LEU A 178 -0.77 -13.90 4.00
N THR A 179 -2.07 -14.12 3.95
CA THR A 179 -3.11 -13.11 4.21
C THR A 179 -3.66 -13.22 5.63
N GLU A 180 -3.56 -14.39 6.25
CA GLU A 180 -4.02 -14.66 7.61
C GLU A 180 -2.85 -15.01 8.52
N ALA A 181 -2.97 -14.62 9.79
CA ALA A 181 -1.95 -14.90 10.78
C ALA A 181 -1.80 -16.41 11.00
N THR A 182 -0.56 -16.88 11.00
CA THR A 182 -0.20 -18.23 11.45
C THR A 182 0.73 -18.10 12.65
N HIS A 183 0.86 -19.17 13.45
CA HIS A 183 1.57 -19.12 14.73
C HIS A 183 3.03 -18.65 14.62
N SER A 184 3.66 -18.69 13.44
CA SER A 184 5.06 -18.31 13.23
C SER A 184 5.27 -17.19 12.21
N ASN A 185 4.27 -16.82 11.39
CA ASN A 185 4.51 -15.92 10.26
C ASN A 185 3.48 -14.79 10.18
N GLN A 186 3.97 -13.59 9.87
CA GLN A 186 3.18 -12.36 9.78
C GLN A 186 2.42 -12.27 8.44
N PRO A 187 1.11 -11.96 8.45
CA PRO A 187 0.35 -11.72 7.24
C PRO A 187 0.65 -10.35 6.64
N ILE A 188 0.39 -10.18 5.35
CA ILE A 188 0.74 -8.96 4.62
C ILE A 188 0.07 -7.69 5.18
N ASP A 189 -1.16 -7.78 5.66
CA ASP A 189 -1.85 -6.62 6.27
C ASP A 189 -1.11 -6.11 7.50
N ASP A 190 -0.65 -7.03 8.35
CA ASP A 190 0.13 -6.69 9.54
C ASP A 190 1.51 -6.18 9.16
N ALA A 191 2.13 -6.77 8.14
CA ALA A 191 3.44 -6.36 7.63
C ALA A 191 3.44 -4.90 7.13
N LEU A 192 2.36 -4.49 6.47
CA LEU A 192 2.18 -3.12 5.97
C LEU A 192 1.84 -2.13 7.09
N ARG A 193 1.03 -2.53 8.07
CA ARG A 193 0.70 -1.70 9.25
C ARG A 193 1.92 -1.46 10.15
N GLY A 194 2.76 -2.47 10.33
CA GLY A 194 3.97 -2.41 11.16
C GLY A 194 5.22 -1.91 10.42
N ALA A 195 5.08 -1.37 9.21
CA ALA A 195 6.20 -1.00 8.37
C ALA A 195 7.06 0.11 9.00
N GLN A 196 8.38 -0.04 8.92
CA GLN A 196 9.32 0.92 9.51
C GLN A 196 9.92 1.81 8.40
N PRO A 197 9.95 3.14 8.58
CA PRO A 197 10.63 4.01 7.63
C PRO A 197 12.13 3.72 7.63
N VAL A 198 12.73 3.69 6.44
CA VAL A 198 14.16 3.49 6.21
C VAL A 198 14.74 4.79 5.63
N PRO A 199 15.90 5.25 6.13
CA PRO A 199 16.61 6.41 5.57
C PRO A 199 16.98 6.25 4.10
#